data_AF-A0A8S2X6H7-F1
#
_entry.id   AF-A0A8S2X6H7-F1
#
_cell.length_a   1.000
_cell.length_b   1.000
_cell.length_c   1.000
_cell.angle_alpha   90.00
_cell.angle_beta   90.00
_cell.angle_gamma   90.00
#
_symmetry.space_group_name_H-M   'P 1'
#
loop_
_entity.id
_entity.type
_entity.pdbx_description
1 polymer ?
#
loop_
_entity_poly.entity_id
_entity_poly.type
_entity_poly.pdbx_seq_one_letter_code
_entity_poly.pdbx_strand_id
1 'polypeptide(L)' 'IKLFADAFAKSSIEVNSVVGQRMILILKHVQTIPSIFQTCMNVLTNEERQALANALNTSTP' A
#
# COMPACT_ATOMS: atom_id res chain seq x y z
N ILE A 1 -7.34 -0.23 -1.03
CA ILE A 1 -6.12 -0.94 -0.56
C ILE A 1 -5.75 -2.10 -1.49
N LYS A 2 -6.61 -3.11 -1.70
CA LYS A 2 -6.37 -4.25 -2.60
C LYS A 2 -5.78 -3.88 -3.97
N LEU A 3 -6.42 -2.95 -4.67
CA LEU A 3 -5.94 -2.46 -5.97
C LEU A 3 -4.51 -1.90 -5.91
N PHE A 4 -4.17 -1.15 -4.85
CA PHE A 4 -2.84 -0.55 -4.71
C PHE A 4 -1.80 -1.61 -4.34
N ALA A 5 -2.15 -2.53 -3.44
CA ALA A 5 -1.27 -3.63 -3.05
C ALA A 5 -0.97 -4.56 -4.23
N ASP A 6 -1.96 -4.87 -5.07
CA ASP A 6 -1.80 -5.65 -6.31
C ASP A 6 -0.91 -4.91 -7.32
N ALA A 7 -1.13 -3.59 -7.50
CA ALA A 7 -0.32 -2.77 -8.41
C ALA A 7 1.16 -2.70 -7.97
N PHE A 8 1.44 -2.61 -6.67
CA PHE A 8 2.80 -2.68 -6.15
C PHE A 8 3.40 -4.09 -6.28
N ALA A 9 2.63 -5.14 -5.98
CA ALA A 9 3.08 -6.52 -6.08
C ALA A 9 3.44 -6.92 -7.51
N LYS A 10 2.70 -6.43 -8.50
CA LYS A 10 2.96 -6.65 -9.93
C LYS A 10 3.97 -5.68 -10.54
N SER A 11 4.49 -4.74 -9.75
CA SER A 11 5.36 -3.65 -10.23
C SER A 11 4.73 -2.81 -11.35
N SER A 12 3.39 -2.78 -11.45
CA SER A 12 2.65 -1.94 -12.40
C SER A 12 2.76 -0.45 -12.05
N ILE A 13 3.06 -0.15 -10.78
CA ILE A 13 3.33 1.19 -10.27
C ILE A 13 4.60 1.12 -9.43
N GLU A 14 5.58 1.94 -9.79
CA GLU A 14 6.80 2.09 -8.99
C GLU A 14 6.52 2.94 -7.75
N VAL A 15 7.04 2.51 -6.61
CA VAL A 15 6.93 3.20 -5.31
C VAL A 15 7.40 4.66 -5.40
N ASN A 16 8.49 4.92 -6.12
CA ASN A 16 9.11 6.25 -6.23
C ASN A 16 8.52 7.11 -7.36
N SER A 17 7.55 6.58 -8.13
CA SER A 17 6.83 7.38 -9.10
C SER A 17 5.91 8.39 -8.41
N VAL A 18 5.57 9.48 -9.10
CA VAL A 18 4.60 10.49 -8.59
C VAL A 18 3.27 9.84 -8.21
N VAL A 19 2.80 8.88 -9.01
CA VAL A 19 1.56 8.13 -8.76
C VAL A 19 1.71 7.21 -7.55
N GLY A 20 2.83 6.49 -7.46
CA GLY A 20 3.14 5.61 -6.32
C GLY A 20 3.16 6.38 -4.99
N GLN A 21 3.83 7.52 -4.94
CA GLN A 21 3.87 8.37 -3.74
C GLN A 21 2.48 8.90 -3.35
N ARG A 22 1.65 9.30 -4.32
CA ARG A 22 0.25 9.68 -4.06
C ARG A 22 -0.58 8.53 -3.49
N MET A 23 -0.42 7.33 -4.03
CA MET A 23 -1.08 6.13 -3.50
C MET A 23 -0.63 5.83 -2.07
N ILE A 24 0.66 5.96 -1.79
CA ILE A 24 1.22 5.75 -0.45
C ILE A 24 0.68 6.76 0.56
N LEU A 25 0.53 8.04 0.18
CA LEU A 25 -0.12 9.04 1.04
C LEU A 25 -1.55 8.66 1.40
N ILE A 26 -2.34 8.17 0.44
CA ILE A 26 -3.70 7.67 0.70
C ILE A 26 -3.65 6.48 1.67
N LEU A 27 -2.71 5.55 1.48
CA LEU A 27 -2.54 4.39 2.36
C LEU A 27 -2.17 4.80 3.78
N LYS A 28 -1.25 5.76 3.95
CA LYS A 28 -0.89 6.35 5.25
C LYS A 28 -2.10 7.01 5.92
N HIS A 29 -2.97 7.66 5.16
CA HIS A 29 -4.21 8.20 5.72
C HIS A 29 -5.15 7.09 6.20
N VAL A 30 -5.33 6.00 5.43
CA VAL A 30 -6.17 4.87 5.86
C VAL A 30 -5.60 4.17 7.09
N GLN A 31 -4.27 4.13 7.26
CA GLN A 31 -3.63 3.61 8.49
C GLN A 31 -4.05 4.36 9.77
N THR A 32 -4.50 5.61 9.66
CA THR A 32 -5.02 6.38 10.81
C THR A 32 -6.36 5.86 11.33
N ILE A 33 -7.01 4.94 10.62
CA ILE A 33 -8.26 4.27 11.02
C ILE A 33 -7.99 2.77 11.16
N PRO A 34 -7.58 2.29 12.37
CA PRO A 34 -7.06 0.93 12.55
C PRO A 34 -8.04 -0.18 12.15
N SER A 35 -9.34 -0.01 12.43
CA SER A 35 -10.38 -1.00 12.09
C SER A 35 -10.49 -1.19 10.58
N ILE A 36 -10.58 -0.10 9.82
CA ILE A 36 -10.66 -0.13 8.35
C ILE A 36 -9.37 -0.68 7.75
N PHE A 37 -8.22 -0.26 8.29
CA PHE A 37 -6.92 -0.74 7.83
C PHE A 37 -6.80 -2.26 8.02
N GLN A 38 -7.15 -2.78 9.20
CA GLN A 38 -7.09 -4.21 9.47
C GLN A 38 -8.03 -5.01 8.57
N THR A 39 -9.28 -4.55 8.37
CA THR A 39 -10.21 -5.19 7.43
C THR A 39 -9.63 -5.23 6.01
N CYS A 40 -8.98 -4.15 5.58
CA CYS A 40 -8.33 -4.08 4.28
C CYS A 40 -7.11 -5.00 4.15
N MET A 41 -6.36 -5.24 5.24
CA MET A 41 -5.20 -6.13 5.24
C MET A 41 -5.61 -7.61 5.16
N ASN A 42 -6.76 -7.96 5.74
CA ASN A 42 -7.26 -9.33 5.76
C ASN A 42 -7.67 -9.87 4.38
N VAL A 43 -8.02 -8.98 3.44
CA VAL A 43 -8.41 -9.36 2.06
C VAL A 43 -7.21 -9.45 1.09
N LEU A 44 -6.00 -9.17 1.57
CA LEU A 44 -4.78 -9.22 0.79
C LEU A 44 -4.14 -10.60 0.83
N THR A 45 -3.56 -11.01 -0.30
CA THR A 45 -2.64 -12.15 -0.34
C THR A 45 -1.36 -11.82 0.44
N ASN A 46 -0.52 -12.83 0.68
CA ASN A 46 0.75 -12.61 1.35
C ASN A 46 1.68 -11.73 0.50
N GLU A 47 1.73 -11.91 -0.83
CA GLU A 47 2.58 -11.06 -1.69
C GLU A 47 2.12 -9.60 -1.68
N GLU A 48 0.81 -9.37 -1.75
CA GLU A 48 0.25 -8.02 -1.70
C GLU A 48 0.52 -7.34 -0.35
N ARG A 49 0.40 -8.07 0.76
CA ARG A 49 0.76 -7.58 2.09
C ARG A 49 2.23 -7.18 2.15
N GLN A 50 3.12 -8.02 1.61
CA GLN A 50 4.55 -7.76 1.56
C GLN A 50 4.86 -6.51 0.72
N ALA A 51 4.29 -6.42 -0.48
CA ALA A 51 4.50 -5.29 -1.39
C ALA A 51 4.00 -3.97 -0.77
N LEU A 52 2.83 -3.99 -0.13
CA LEU A 52 2.27 -2.85 0.56
C LEU A 52 3.14 -2.41 1.74
N ALA A 53 3.61 -3.34 2.57
CA ALA A 53 4.51 -3.05 3.68
C ALA A 53 5.84 -2.44 3.19
N ASN A 54 6.41 -2.99 2.11
CA ASN A 54 7.61 -2.46 1.49
C ASN A 54 7.41 -1.04 0.98
N ALA A 55 6.31 -0.76 0.27
CA ALA A 55 5.98 0.57 -0.24
C ALA A 55 5.80 1.61 0.88
N LEU A 56 5.13 1.22 1.98
CA LEU A 56 4.94 2.09 3.14
C LEU A 56 6.27 2.40 3.85
N ASN A 57 7.15 1.42 4.00
CA ASN A 57 8.44 1.56 4.67
C ASN A 57 9.50 2.32 3.84
N THR A 58 9.39 2.28 2.50
CA THR A 58 10.33 2.97 1.59
C THR A 58 9.95 4.42 1.32
N SER A 59 8.71 4.82 1.60
CA SER A 59 8.32 6.23 1.53
C SER A 59 8.89 7.03 2.71
N THR A 60 9.99 7.74 2.46
CA THR A 60 10.46 8.81 3.36
C THR A 60 9.38 9.88 3.56
N PRO A 61 9.38 10.58 4.71
CA PRO A 61 8.43 11.67 4.99
C PRO A 61 8.41 12.74 3.90
#